data_AF-A0A353D2W8-F1
#
_entry.id   AF-A0A353D2W8-F1
#
_cell.length_a   1.000
_cell.length_b   1.000
_cell.length_c   1.000
_cell.angle_alpha   90.00
_cell.angle_beta   90.00
_cell.angle_gamma   90.00
#
_symmetry.space_group_name_H-M   'P 1'
#
loop_
_entity.id
_entity.type
_entity.pdbx_description
1 polymer ?
#
loop_
_entity_poly.entity_id
_entity_poly.type
_entity_poly.pdbx_seq_one_letter_code
_entity_poly.pdbx_strand_id
1 'polypeptide(L)'
;ALLLDPDSLKNVPKFKHANATDEMTAKISGLKDQGVAFDVCANTVRGRKVNVENDLYDVEKADIVPSGVAELAALQQQGYVYIKP
;
A
#
# COMPACT_ATOMS: atom_id res chain seq x y z
N ALA A 1 -1.55 6.00 -2.16
CA ALA A 1 -2.87 5.50 -1.74
C ALA A 1 -2.74 4.00 -1.49
N LEU A 2 -3.57 3.37 -0.64
CA LEU A 2 -3.60 1.91 -0.57
C LEU A 2 -4.30 1.37 -1.82
N LEU A 3 -3.86 0.23 -2.34
CA LEU A 3 -4.50 -0.44 -3.46
C LEU A 3 -5.68 -1.27 -2.94
N LEU A 4 -6.85 -0.64 -2.92
CA LEU A 4 -8.06 -1.17 -2.29
C LEU A 4 -8.91 -1.94 -3.29
N ASP A 5 -9.35 -3.15 -2.91
CA ASP A 5 -10.26 -3.98 -3.69
C ASP A 5 -11.64 -3.31 -3.87
N PRO A 6 -12.23 -3.34 -5.08
CA PRO A 6 -13.53 -2.72 -5.36
C PRO A 6 -14.65 -3.18 -4.42
N ASP A 7 -14.71 -4.47 -4.14
CA ASP A 7 -15.74 -5.09 -3.29
C ASP A 7 -15.61 -4.69 -1.82
N SER A 8 -14.42 -4.26 -1.42
CA SER A 8 -14.07 -3.91 -0.04
C SER A 8 -14.39 -2.45 0.29
N LEU A 9 -14.74 -1.62 -0.70
CA LEU A 9 -15.10 -0.22 -0.49
C LEU A 9 -16.23 -0.02 0.54
N LYS A 10 -17.20 -0.94 0.56
CA LYS A 10 -18.31 -0.95 1.53
C LYS A 10 -17.85 -1.17 2.98
N ASN A 11 -16.72 -1.84 3.19
CA ASN A 11 -16.17 -2.18 4.51
C ASN A 11 -15.25 -1.08 5.05
N VAL A 12 -14.72 -0.22 4.17
CA VAL A 12 -13.73 0.81 4.51
C VAL A 12 -14.26 2.23 4.22
N PRO A 13 -15.26 2.73 4.96
CA PRO A 13 -16.01 3.97 4.64
C PRO A 13 -15.16 5.26 4.64
N LYS A 14 -13.90 5.20 5.06
CA LYS A 14 -12.94 6.30 5.01
C LYS A 14 -12.25 6.45 3.64
N PHE A 15 -12.47 5.52 2.73
CA PHE A 15 -12.05 5.63 1.33
C PHE A 15 -13.21 6.13 0.47
N LYS A 16 -12.92 7.08 -0.42
CA LYS A 16 -13.91 7.60 -1.37
C LYS A 16 -14.08 6.71 -2.60
N HIS A 17 -12.99 6.02 -2.97
CA HIS A 17 -12.92 5.14 -4.13
C HIS A 17 -12.01 3.95 -3.79
N ALA A 18 -12.31 2.81 -4.39
CA ALA A 18 -11.39 1.70 -4.54
C ALA A 18 -10.70 1.80 -5.91
N ASN A 19 -9.48 1.30 -6.01
CA ASN A 19 -8.61 1.55 -7.15
C ASN A 19 -7.86 0.30 -7.65
N ALA A 20 -8.10 -0.88 -7.08
CA ALA A 20 -7.61 -2.15 -7.62
C ALA A 20 -8.46 -2.60 -8.82
N THR A 21 -8.40 -1.82 -9.91
CA THR A 21 -8.93 -2.23 -11.22
C THR A 21 -7.96 -3.21 -11.89
N ASP A 22 -8.45 -4.00 -12.85
CA ASP A 22 -7.61 -4.96 -13.62
C ASP A 22 -6.35 -4.31 -14.21
N GLU A 23 -6.46 -3.06 -14.70
CA GLU A 23 -5.32 -2.30 -15.22
C GLU A 23 -4.31 -1.96 -14.11
N MET A 24 -4.80 -1.52 -12.94
CA MET A 24 -3.94 -1.12 -11.83
C MET A 24 -3.26 -2.33 -11.19
N THR A 25 -4.00 -3.43 -10.99
CA THR A 25 -3.47 -4.67 -10.41
C THR A 25 -2.40 -5.27 -11.32
N ALA A 26 -2.65 -5.35 -12.63
CA ALA A 26 -1.66 -5.80 -13.61
C ALA A 26 -0.38 -4.94 -13.58
N LYS A 27 -0.53 -3.62 -13.45
CA LYS A 27 0.62 -2.70 -13.35
C LYS A 27 1.43 -2.91 -12.08
N ILE A 28 0.77 -3.05 -10.92
CA ILE A 28 1.47 -3.26 -9.64
C ILE A 28 2.16 -4.63 -9.61
N SER A 29 1.49 -5.69 -10.06
CA SER A 29 2.10 -7.02 -10.17
C SER A 29 3.32 -7.01 -11.11
N GLY A 30 3.22 -6.37 -12.28
CA GLY A 30 4.35 -6.25 -13.19
C GLY A 30 5.53 -5.45 -12.63
N LEU A 31 5.30 -4.49 -11.72
CA LEU A 31 6.37 -3.77 -11.03
C LEU A 31 7.00 -4.62 -9.92
N LYS A 32 6.21 -5.41 -9.19
CA LYS A 32 6.72 -6.38 -8.21
C LYS A 32 7.62 -7.43 -8.86
N ASP A 33 7.23 -7.94 -10.04
CA ASP A 33 8.05 -8.87 -10.83
C ASP A 33 9.39 -8.28 -11.25
N GLN A 34 9.47 -6.94 -11.37
CA GLN A 34 10.71 -6.20 -11.65
C GLN A 34 11.53 -5.91 -10.39
N GLY A 35 11.10 -6.38 -9.22
CA GLY A 35 11.78 -6.19 -7.93
C GLY A 35 11.41 -4.90 -7.21
N VAL A 36 10.32 -4.21 -7.59
CA VAL A 36 9.82 -3.05 -6.85
C VAL A 36 9.07 -3.53 -5.60
N ALA A 37 9.54 -3.11 -4.42
CA ALA A 37 8.84 -3.32 -3.17
C ALA A 37 7.76 -2.24 -2.93
N PHE A 38 6.61 -2.65 -2.40
CA PHE A 38 5.50 -1.75 -2.09
C PHE A 38 5.12 -1.84 -0.61
N ASP A 39 5.63 -0.91 0.19
CA ASP A 39 5.36 -0.89 1.63
C ASP A 39 4.02 -0.21 1.98
N VAL A 40 3.34 -0.78 2.97
CA VAL A 40 2.08 -0.31 3.51
C VAL A 40 2.24 0.16 4.95
N CYS A 41 1.82 1.40 5.21
CA CYS A 41 1.90 2.02 6.52
C CYS A 41 0.88 1.44 7.51
N ALA A 42 1.35 0.80 8.58
CA ALA A 42 0.51 0.20 9.63
C ALA A 42 -0.42 1.23 10.31
N ASN A 43 0.05 2.46 10.53
CA ASN A 43 -0.78 3.54 11.10
C ASN A 43 -1.97 3.88 10.20
N THR A 44 -1.77 3.88 8.87
CA THR A 44 -2.85 4.12 7.91
C THR A 44 -3.85 2.97 7.92
N VAL A 45 -3.40 1.73 7.94
CA VAL A 45 -4.26 0.54 8.02
C VAL A 45 -5.14 0.60 9.26
N ARG A 46 -4.54 0.80 10.44
CA ARG A 46 -5.26 0.92 11.72
C ARG A 46 -6.20 2.12 11.74
N GLY A 47 -5.70 3.30 11.37
CA GLY A 47 -6.47 4.55 11.40
C GLY A 47 -7.64 4.55 10.42
N ARG A 48 -7.50 3.85 9.29
CA ARG A 48 -8.55 3.71 8.27
C ARG A 48 -9.42 2.46 8.44
N LYS A 49 -9.13 1.61 9.43
CA LYS A 49 -9.85 0.35 9.72
C LYS A 49 -9.87 -0.61 8.53
N VAL A 50 -8.72 -0.76 7.87
CA VAL A 50 -8.55 -1.66 6.73
C VAL A 50 -8.14 -3.03 7.23
N ASN A 51 -8.76 -4.08 6.72
CA ASN A 51 -8.30 -5.45 6.86
C ASN A 51 -7.30 -5.75 5.73
N VAL A 52 -6.02 -5.90 6.07
CA VAL A 52 -4.95 -6.12 5.09
C VAL A 52 -5.21 -7.35 4.22
N GLU A 53 -5.72 -8.44 4.81
CA GLU A 53 -5.88 -9.72 4.13
C GLU A 53 -7.09 -9.76 3.17
N ASN A 54 -8.09 -8.90 3.38
CA ASN A 54 -9.36 -8.95 2.64
C ASN A 54 -9.70 -7.67 1.86
N ASP A 55 -9.10 -6.54 2.23
CA ASP A 55 -9.43 -5.25 1.62
C ASP A 55 -8.37 -4.77 0.62
N LEU A 56 -7.13 -5.28 0.70
CA LEU A 56 -6.02 -4.83 -0.12
C LEU A 56 -5.58 -5.91 -1.10
N TYR A 57 -5.32 -5.48 -2.33
CA TYR A 57 -4.77 -6.35 -3.36
C TYR A 57 -3.29 -6.64 -3.10
N ASP A 58 -2.95 -7.92 -3.01
CA ASP A 58 -1.56 -8.43 -3.03
C ASP A 58 -0.65 -7.74 -2.00
N VAL A 59 -1.09 -7.73 -0.73
CA VAL A 59 -0.29 -7.20 0.39
C VAL A 59 -0.08 -8.30 1.42
N GLU A 60 1.19 -8.60 1.72
CA GLU A 60 1.56 -9.56 2.74
C GLU A 60 1.95 -8.87 4.05
N LYS A 61 2.09 -9.65 5.13
CA LYS A 61 2.57 -9.11 6.43
C LYS A 61 3.98 -8.55 6.34
N ALA A 62 4.81 -9.06 5.44
CA ALA A 62 6.17 -8.58 5.20
C ALA A 62 6.20 -7.17 4.59
N ASP A 63 5.16 -6.78 3.85
CA ASP A 63 5.03 -5.46 3.22
C ASP A 63 4.57 -4.37 4.21
N ILE A 64 4.27 -4.73 5.47
CA ILE A 64 3.73 -3.80 6.46
C ILE A 64 4.86 -3.17 7.28
N VAL A 65 5.05 -1.87 7.09
CA VAL A 65 6.01 -1.09 7.87
C VAL A 65 5.32 -0.35 9.03
N PRO A 66 5.99 -0.19 10.20
CA PRO A 66 5.37 0.43 11.37
C PRO A 66 4.83 1.84 11.11
N SER A 67 5.51 2.61 10.26
CA SER A 67 5.11 3.95 9.85
C SER A 67 5.75 4.30 8.51
N GLY A 68 4.94 4.58 7.48
CA GLY A 68 5.47 4.90 6.15
C GLY A 68 6.33 6.16 6.11
N VAL A 69 6.01 7.18 6.93
CA VAL A 69 6.84 8.40 7.01
C VAL A 69 8.16 8.16 7.74
N ALA A 70 8.17 7.26 8.74
CA ALA A 70 9.39 6.90 9.45
C ALA A 70 10.28 5.99 8.60
N GLU A 71 9.67 5.03 7.89
CA GLU A 71 10.36 4.16 6.94
C GLU A 71 11.06 4.98 5.84
N LEU A 72 10.32 5.94 5.27
CA LEU A 72 10.89 6.88 4.29
C LEU A 72 12.10 7.65 4.85
N ALA A 73 12.04 8.09 6.11
CA ALA A 73 13.17 8.79 6.75
C ALA A 73 14.35 7.84 6.99
N ALA A 74 14.09 6.60 7.41
CA ALA A 74 15.10 5.57 7.62
C ALA A 74 15.81 5.19 6.32
N LEU A 75 15.07 5.01 5.22
CA LEU A 75 15.64 4.74 3.89
C LEU A 75 16.51 5.91 3.41
N GLN A 76 16.06 7.15 3.59
CA GLN A 76 16.89 8.31 3.25
C GLN A 76 18.20 8.35 4.04
N GLN A 77 18.18 7.98 5.32
CA GLN A 77 19.41 7.88 6.13
C GLN A 77 20.35 6.75 5.66
N GLN A 78 19.82 5.72 5.02
CA GLN A 78 20.59 4.64 4.39
C GLN A 78 21.15 5.03 3.00
N GLY A 79 20.90 6.26 2.54
CA GLY A 79 21.40 6.78 1.26
C GLY A 79 20.42 6.66 0.10
N TYR A 80 19.18 6.22 0.33
CA TYR A 80 18.15 6.23 -0.71
C TYR A 80 17.69 7.66 -1.02
N VAL A 81 17.33 7.91 -2.28
CA VAL A 81 16.81 9.21 -2.72
C VAL A 81 15.29 9.23 -2.58
N TYR A 82 14.77 10.30 -1.96
CA TYR A 82 13.33 10.52 -1.90
C TYR A 82 12.81 11.26 -3.14
N ILE A 83 11.79 10.70 -3.77
CA ILE A 83 11.06 11.30 -4.88
C ILE A 83 9.60 11.44 -4.48
N LYS A 84 9.03 12.64 -4.62
CA LYS A 84 7.60 12.92 -4.44
C LYS A 84 7.00 13.38 -5.77
N PRO A 85 6.30 12.50 -6.51
CA PRO A 85 5.65 12.84 -7.77
C PRO A 85 4.57 13.92 -7.63
#